data_AF-A0A3N2FFV6-F1
#
_entry.id   AF-A0A3N2FFV6-F1
#
_cell.length_a   1.000
_cell.length_b   1.000
_cell.length_c   1.000
_cell.angle_alpha   90.00
_cell.angle_beta   90.00
_cell.angle_gamma   90.00
#
_symmetry.space_group_name_H-M   'P 1'
#
loop_
_entity.id
_entity.type
_entity.pdbx_description
1 polymer ?
#
loop_
_entity_poly.entity_id
_entity_poly.type
_entity_poly.pdbx_seq_one_letter_code
_entity_poly.pdbx_strand_id
1 'polypeptide(L)' 'MGVEAAAGGATGAAAPWPSAAVAALAERIGVLRGEAGGLLPDADWEGSAAREYAERAAELLAGLATAEAAARGLAVGAGG' A
#
# COMPACT_ATOMS: atom_id res chain seq x y z
N MET A 1 46.12 5.11 28.93
CA MET A 1 44.84 4.56 29.43
C MET A 1 43.85 4.69 28.29
N GLY A 2 43.82 3.66 27.44
CA GLY A 2 43.22 3.70 26.10
C GLY A 2 41.69 3.78 26.15
N VAL A 3 41.17 4.65 25.30
CA VAL A 3 39.76 4.74 24.92
C VAL A 3 39.42 3.58 23.99
N GLU A 4 38.69 2.59 24.50
CA GLU A 4 38.00 1.60 23.68
C GLU A 4 36.50 1.86 23.86
N ALA A 5 36.01 2.93 23.22
CA ALA A 5 34.60 3.07 22.92
C ALA A 5 34.26 2.00 21.89
N ALA A 6 33.85 0.82 22.36
CA ALA A 6 33.22 -0.17 21.51
C ALA A 6 31.92 0.42 20.96
N ALA A 7 32.00 1.02 19.78
CA ALA A 7 30.87 1.27 18.92
C ALA A 7 30.29 -0.08 18.52
N GLY A 8 29.51 -0.67 19.42
CA GLY A 8 28.62 -1.78 19.13
C GLY A 8 27.57 -1.28 18.16
N GLY A 9 27.90 -1.37 16.87
CA GLY A 9 26.97 -1.15 15.76
C GLY A 9 25.81 -2.12 15.89
N ALA A 10 24.79 -1.72 16.65
CA ALA A 10 23.46 -2.26 16.51
C ALA A 10 22.81 -1.54 15.32
N THR A 11 23.35 -1.75 14.12
CA THR A 11 22.47 -1.84 12.94
C THR A 11 21.64 -3.10 13.17
N GLY A 12 20.62 -2.98 14.02
CA GLY A 12 19.55 -3.94 14.06
C GLY A 12 18.92 -3.89 12.69
N ALA A 13 19.40 -4.75 11.79
CA ALA A 13 18.76 -5.00 10.52
C ALA A 13 17.29 -5.26 10.88
N ALA A 14 16.40 -4.34 10.51
CA ALA A 14 14.98 -4.56 10.65
C ALA A 14 14.72 -5.93 10.04
N ALA A 15 14.17 -6.85 10.83
CA ALA A 15 13.93 -8.21 10.37
C ALA A 15 13.26 -8.12 8.99
N PRO A 16 13.77 -8.84 7.97
CA PRO A 16 13.26 -8.70 6.62
C PRO A 16 11.75 -8.92 6.69
N TRP A 17 10.99 -7.91 6.22
CA TRP A 17 9.53 -7.98 6.21
C TRP A 17 9.14 -9.29 5.50
N PRO A 18 8.12 -10.03 5.97
CA PRO A 18 7.77 -11.31 5.38
C PRO A 18 7.21 -11.05 3.97
N SER A 19 8.09 -11.14 2.97
CA SER A 19 7.86 -10.77 1.57
C SER A 19 6.62 -11.46 1.00
N ALA A 20 6.38 -12.72 1.38
CA ALA A 20 5.18 -13.47 1.02
C ALA A 20 3.88 -12.87 1.62
N ALA A 21 3.90 -12.44 2.87
CA ALA A 21 2.74 -11.82 3.51
C ALA A 21 2.46 -10.43 2.92
N VAL A 22 3.50 -9.70 2.55
CA VAL A 22 3.41 -8.39 1.90
C VAL A 22 2.91 -8.52 0.46
N ALA A 23 3.37 -9.54 -0.29
CA ALA A 23 2.85 -9.85 -1.61
C ALA A 23 1.36 -10.23 -1.55
N ALA A 24 0.98 -11.10 -0.62
CA ALA A 24 -0.42 -11.46 -0.40
C ALA A 24 -1.29 -10.25 0.01
N LEU A 25 -0.73 -9.28 0.74
CA LEU A 25 -1.41 -8.02 1.04
C LEU A 25 -1.64 -7.20 -0.24
N ALA A 26 -0.63 -7.05 -1.10
CA ALA A 26 -0.75 -6.33 -2.36
C ALA A 26 -1.82 -6.96 -3.27
N GLU A 27 -1.89 -8.29 -3.34
CA GLU A 27 -2.94 -9.01 -4.08
C GLU A 27 -4.34 -8.70 -3.54
N ARG A 28 -4.54 -8.78 -2.21
CA ARG A 28 -5.83 -8.44 -1.59
C ARG A 28 -6.25 -6.99 -1.84
N ILE A 29 -5.30 -6.05 -1.81
CA ILE A 29 -5.59 -4.65 -2.14
C ILE A 29 -6.01 -4.51 -3.60
N GLY A 30 -5.34 -5.21 -4.52
CA GLY A 30 -5.70 -5.23 -5.93
C GLY A 30 -7.11 -5.78 -6.19
N VAL A 31 -7.49 -6.88 -5.52
CA VAL A 31 -8.84 -7.43 -5.58
C VAL A 31 -9.87 -6.43 -5.06
N LEU A 32 -9.64 -5.87 -3.87
CA LEU A 32 -10.52 -4.87 -3.27
C LEU A 32 -10.69 -3.63 -4.17
N ARG A 33 -9.62 -3.18 -4.83
CA ARG A 33 -9.66 -2.06 -5.78
C ARG A 33 -10.50 -2.41 -7.02
N GLY A 34 -10.43 -3.64 -7.51
CA GLY A 34 -11.26 -4.13 -8.60
C GLY A 34 -12.75 -4.16 -8.24
N GLU A 35 -13.08 -4.71 -7.06
CA GLU A 35 -14.45 -4.74 -6.54
C GLU A 35 -15.01 -3.32 -6.32
N ALA A 36 -14.21 -2.45 -5.70
CA ALA A 36 -14.59 -1.05 -5.47
C ALA A 36 -14.74 -0.24 -6.77
N GLY A 37 -14.00 -0.59 -7.82
CA GLY A 37 -14.18 0.02 -9.15
C GLY A 37 -15.56 -0.26 -9.74
N GLY A 38 -16.17 -1.40 -9.40
CA GLY A 38 -17.56 -1.72 -9.80
C GLY A 38 -18.64 -0.95 -9.05
N LEU A 39 -18.27 -0.20 -7.99
CA LEU A 39 -19.18 0.66 -7.25
C LEU A 39 -19.23 2.09 -7.82
N LEU A 40 -18.36 2.43 -8.77
CA LEU A 40 -18.33 3.76 -9.36
C LEU A 40 -19.65 4.07 -10.08
N PRO A 41 -20.15 5.31 -9.95
CA PRO A 41 -21.36 5.74 -10.64
C PRO A 41 -21.17 5.60 -12.16
N ASP A 42 -22.13 4.97 -12.82
CA ASP A 42 -22.18 4.88 -14.28
C ASP A 42 -22.78 6.17 -14.88
N ALA A 43 -22.77 6.28 -16.21
CA ALA A 43 -23.22 7.46 -16.95
C ALA A 43 -24.66 7.91 -16.61
N ASP A 44 -25.49 7.00 -16.09
CA ASP A 44 -26.89 7.25 -15.74
C ASP A 44 -27.07 7.92 -14.35
N TRP A 45 -26.02 8.07 -13.55
CA TRP A 45 -26.11 8.70 -12.24
C TRP A 45 -26.02 10.23 -12.36
N GLU A 46 -27.15 10.90 -12.15
CA GLU A 46 -27.24 12.37 -12.18
C GLU A 46 -27.24 12.99 -10.78
N GLY A 47 -26.76 14.23 -10.69
CA GLY A 47 -26.88 15.07 -9.50
C GLY A 47 -25.60 15.28 -8.69
N SER A 48 -25.66 16.22 -7.74
CA SER A 48 -24.52 16.62 -6.91
C SER A 48 -24.03 15.50 -5.99
N ALA A 49 -24.95 14.71 -5.42
CA ALA A 49 -24.60 13.57 -4.56
C ALA A 49 -23.86 12.45 -5.32
N ALA A 50 -24.27 12.18 -6.57
CA ALA A 50 -23.58 11.23 -7.43
C ALA A 50 -22.14 11.68 -7.74
N ARG A 51 -21.97 12.98 -8.02
CA ARG A 51 -20.66 13.57 -8.29
C ARG A 51 -19.74 13.56 -7.07
N GLU A 52 -20.26 13.92 -5.91
CA GLU A 52 -19.52 13.87 -4.65
C GLU A 52 -19.10 12.42 -4.31
N TYR A 53 -20.01 11.47 -4.49
CA TYR A 53 -19.69 10.05 -4.32
C TYR A 53 -18.61 9.58 -5.30
N ALA A 54 -18.70 9.97 -6.59
CA ALA A 54 -17.69 9.65 -7.60
C ALA A 54 -16.29 10.17 -7.22
N GLU A 55 -16.22 11.42 -6.76
CA GLU A 55 -14.96 12.05 -6.32
C GLU A 55 -14.37 11.30 -5.12
N ARG A 56 -15.18 10.97 -4.11
CA ARG A 56 -14.72 10.20 -2.94
C ARG A 56 -14.31 8.77 -3.26
N ALA A 57 -15.03 8.11 -4.16
CA ALA A 57 -14.67 6.79 -4.64
C ALA A 57 -13.34 6.84 -5.42
N ALA A 58 -13.11 7.87 -6.25
CA ALA A 58 -11.86 8.06 -6.96
C ALA A 58 -10.67 8.29 -6.01
N GLU A 59 -10.84 9.11 -4.97
CA GLU A 59 -9.83 9.33 -3.92
C GLU A 59 -9.47 8.02 -3.21
N LEU A 60 -10.48 7.22 -2.83
CA LEU A 60 -10.29 5.93 -2.17
C LEU A 60 -9.50 4.96 -3.07
N LEU A 61 -9.89 4.84 -4.34
CA LEU A 61 -9.23 3.96 -5.31
C LEU A 61 -7.77 4.37 -5.57
N ALA A 62 -7.48 5.66 -5.63
CA ALA A 62 -6.12 6.18 -5.74
C ALA A 62 -5.27 5.85 -4.50
N GLY A 63 -5.86 5.95 -3.30
CA GLY A 63 -5.23 5.54 -2.05
C GLY A 63 -4.91 4.04 -2.02
N LEU A 64 -5.84 3.19 -2.46
CA LEU A 64 -5.63 1.75 -2.58
C LEU A 64 -4.52 1.41 -3.58
N ALA A 65 -4.50 2.06 -4.74
CA ALA A 65 -3.43 1.88 -5.73
C ALA A 65 -2.05 2.26 -5.16
N THR A 66 -1.98 3.31 -4.35
CA THR A 66 -0.75 3.74 -3.67
C THR A 66 -0.29 2.69 -2.64
N ALA A 67 -1.22 2.17 -1.84
CA ALA A 67 -0.92 1.11 -0.86
C ALA A 67 -0.48 -0.20 -1.53
N GLU A 68 -1.12 -0.58 -2.64
CA GLU A 68 -0.75 -1.73 -3.47
C GLU A 68 0.68 -1.59 -4.01
N ALA A 69 1.02 -0.41 -4.56
CA ALA A 69 2.35 -0.12 -5.09
C ALA A 69 3.42 -0.13 -3.99
N ALA A 70 3.12 0.45 -2.81
CA ALA A 70 4.02 0.43 -1.66
C ALA A 70 4.27 -1.00 -1.17
N ALA A 71 3.21 -1.81 -1.02
CA ALA A 71 3.34 -3.21 -0.64
C ALA A 71 4.18 -4.00 -1.66
N ARG A 72 3.98 -3.82 -2.96
CA ARG A 72 4.83 -4.44 -3.98
C ARG A 72 6.29 -4.00 -3.88
N GLY A 73 6.55 -2.71 -3.68
CA GLY A 73 7.89 -2.18 -3.49
C GLY A 73 8.60 -2.82 -2.29
N LEU A 74 7.89 -3.00 -1.18
CA LEU A 74 8.40 -3.66 0.03
C LEU A 74 8.65 -5.16 -0.19
N ALA A 75 7.78 -5.85 -0.93
CA ALA A 75 7.96 -7.27 -1.25
C ALA A 75 9.20 -7.51 -2.13
N VAL A 76 9.49 -6.61 -3.08
CA VAL A 76 10.68 -6.67 -3.93
C VAL A 76 11.95 -6.30 -3.15
N GLY A 77 11.89 -5.28 -2.29
CA GLY A 77 13.03 -4.83 -1.49
C GLY A 77 13.48 -5.81 -0.39
N ALA A 78 12.62 -6.73 0.05
CA ALA A 78 12.95 -7.75 1.05
C ALA A 78 13.72 -8.98 0.48
N GLY A 79 13.90 -9.05 -0.85
CA GLY A 79 14.63 -10.14 -1.52
C GLY A 79 16.04 -9.76 -2.01
N GLY A 80 16.51 -8.55 -1.72
CA GLY A 80 17.83 -8.02 -2.11
C GLY A 80 18.87 -8.10 -1.00
#